data_AF-A0A7W6Q302-F1
#
_entry.id   AF-A0A7W6Q302-F1
#
_cell.length_a   1.000
_cell.length_b   1.000
_cell.length_c   1.000
_cell.angle_alpha   90.00
_cell.angle_beta   90.00
_cell.angle_gamma   90.00
#
_symmetry.space_group_name_H-M   'P 1'
#
loop_
_entity.id
_entity.type
_entity.pdbx_description
1 polymer ?
#
loop_
_entity_poly.entity_id
_entity_poly.type
_entity_poly.pdbx_seq_one_letter_code
_entity_poly.pdbx_strand_id
1 'polypeptide(L)'
;MRQRTVFTPRKPSCGTALAVEVAPAPPRIVVAGAGAIGCFVGGLLANAGAHVTLMVRPRIAAEIRAHGLTLTDQDGMAVNLTADDLTLSESPACLADADLVLVTVKSRDTSQIGQDIQAHAPLRARVVSLQNGVSNAEELRHELPGHDVRAGMVPFNVVPMGQGCYHRAVDGGMVIEAGQGDLADILNVEGLECRQTRDIEAVQWGKFLLNLNNALNALSGMPLQQQLKDRGWRKLMADQWAEALSILRSQGIRPLSSTPVSVSVIPWILRLPTPLFTRVAAAMLRIDPQARTSMSYDLMEHRPTEIEALQGEIVRRGEELGRPTPINAMVLDVVRTAEIAREGLPYLSPRALRAEINR
;
A
#
# COMPACT_ATOMS: atom_id res chain seq x y z
N MET A 1 12.49 -28.70 89.16
CA MET A 1 12.94 -27.71 88.17
C MET A 1 12.11 -27.88 86.90
N ARG A 2 11.11 -27.02 86.68
CA ARG A 2 10.25 -27.05 85.48
C ARG A 2 10.75 -25.97 84.51
N GLN A 3 11.13 -26.38 83.30
CA GLN A 3 11.58 -25.48 82.23
C GLN A 3 10.40 -24.66 81.68
N ARG A 4 10.59 -23.34 81.58
CA ARG A 4 9.66 -22.38 80.97
C ARG A 4 9.96 -22.29 79.46
N THR A 5 8.97 -22.59 78.63
CA THR A 5 9.02 -22.38 77.18
C THR A 5 8.70 -20.92 76.87
N VAL A 6 9.61 -20.21 76.22
CA VAL A 6 9.45 -18.82 75.77
C VAL A 6 8.73 -18.81 74.43
N PHE A 7 7.58 -18.12 74.37
CA PHE A 7 6.84 -17.85 73.13
C PHE A 7 7.38 -16.55 72.50
N THR A 8 7.90 -16.62 71.28
CA THR A 8 8.23 -15.45 70.45
C THR A 8 7.07 -15.15 69.49
N PRO A 9 6.61 -13.89 69.36
CA PRO A 9 5.52 -13.56 68.44
C PRO A 9 6.04 -13.49 66.99
N ARG A 10 5.36 -14.20 66.08
CA ARG A 10 5.58 -14.11 64.63
C ARG A 10 5.14 -12.72 64.13
N LYS A 11 6.03 -12.04 63.40
CA LYS A 11 5.70 -10.83 62.63
C LYS A 11 4.64 -11.14 61.56
N PRO A 12 3.68 -10.25 61.30
CA PRO A 12 2.72 -10.42 60.22
C PRO A 12 3.45 -10.38 58.87
N SER A 13 3.20 -11.38 58.02
CA SER A 13 3.69 -11.43 56.65
C SER A 13 3.09 -10.27 55.86
N CYS A 14 3.96 -9.43 55.31
CA CYS A 14 3.58 -8.41 54.34
C CYS A 14 2.95 -9.11 53.14
N GLY A 15 1.62 -8.98 52.99
CA GLY A 15 0.90 -9.50 51.83
C GLY A 15 1.38 -8.75 50.59
N THR A 16 2.01 -9.47 49.68
CA THR A 16 2.35 -8.97 48.35
C THR A 16 1.04 -8.64 47.65
N ALA A 17 0.73 -7.36 47.54
CA ALA A 17 -0.35 -6.90 46.67
C ALA A 17 -0.02 -7.39 45.26
N LEU A 18 -0.83 -8.31 44.74
CA LEU A 18 -0.83 -8.67 43.33
C LEU A 18 -1.13 -7.37 42.57
N ALA A 19 -0.10 -6.79 41.96
CA ALA A 19 -0.30 -5.72 41.01
C ALA A 19 -1.18 -6.30 39.90
N VAL A 20 -2.41 -5.80 39.81
CA VAL A 20 -3.25 -6.04 38.64
C VAL A 20 -2.49 -5.39 37.49
N GLU A 21 -1.85 -6.20 36.64
CA GLU A 21 -1.36 -5.74 35.35
C GLU A 21 -2.59 -5.25 34.58
N VAL A 22 -2.80 -3.93 34.63
CA VAL A 22 -3.72 -3.26 33.73
C VAL A 22 -3.16 -3.50 32.35
N ALA A 23 -3.88 -4.27 31.52
CA ALA A 23 -3.52 -4.45 30.13
C ALA A 23 -3.25 -3.06 29.52
N PRO A 24 -2.12 -2.84 28.82
CA PRO A 24 -1.80 -1.54 28.27
C PRO A 24 -2.97 -1.07 27.42
N ALA A 25 -3.31 0.22 27.53
CA ALA A 25 -4.36 0.81 26.72
C ALA A 25 -4.09 0.53 25.23
N PRO A 26 -5.13 0.19 24.44
CA PRO A 26 -4.94 -0.10 23.03
C PRO A 26 -4.27 1.09 22.31
N PRO A 27 -3.35 0.84 21.37
CA PRO A 27 -2.56 1.89 20.74
C PRO A 27 -3.44 2.85 19.95
N ARG A 28 -3.09 4.14 19.99
CA ARG A 28 -3.74 5.16 19.15
C ARG A 28 -3.14 5.12 17.75
N ILE A 29 -3.97 4.78 16.77
CA ILE A 29 -3.58 4.65 15.36
C ILE A 29 -4.03 5.88 14.60
N VAL A 30 -3.09 6.58 13.97
CA VAL A 30 -3.39 7.67 13.04
C VAL A 30 -3.13 7.22 11.61
N VAL A 31 -4.13 7.28 10.75
CA VAL A 31 -3.97 7.05 9.32
C VAL A 31 -3.66 8.38 8.65
N ALA A 32 -2.38 8.58 8.35
CA ALA A 32 -1.85 9.78 7.72
C ALA A 32 -2.12 9.74 6.20
N GLY A 33 -3.14 10.48 5.76
CA GLY A 33 -3.54 10.55 4.36
C GLY A 33 -4.61 9.54 3.97
N ALA A 34 -5.75 9.55 4.66
CA ALA A 34 -6.83 8.61 4.43
C ALA A 34 -7.58 8.86 3.10
N GLY A 35 -7.01 8.35 2.01
CA GLY A 35 -7.68 8.08 0.74
C GLY A 35 -8.31 6.69 0.73
N ALA A 36 -8.37 6.03 -0.43
CA ALA A 36 -9.05 4.73 -0.55
C ALA A 36 -8.42 3.63 0.34
N ILE A 37 -7.10 3.45 0.29
CA ILE A 37 -6.41 2.46 1.15
C ILE A 37 -6.54 2.84 2.62
N GLY A 38 -6.31 4.12 2.97
CA GLY A 38 -6.34 4.58 4.35
C GLY A 38 -7.73 4.47 4.99
N CYS A 39 -8.79 4.84 4.28
CA CYS A 39 -10.16 4.65 4.75
C CYS A 39 -10.50 3.17 4.94
N PHE A 40 -10.07 2.30 4.02
CA PHE A 40 -10.35 0.87 4.12
C PHE A 40 -9.59 0.20 5.27
N VAL A 41 -8.27 0.39 5.34
CA VAL A 41 -7.43 -0.18 6.40
C VAL A 41 -7.82 0.40 7.76
N GLY A 42 -7.93 1.73 7.86
CA GLY A 42 -8.31 2.38 9.10
C GLY A 42 -9.72 2.02 9.57
N GLY A 43 -10.67 1.86 8.64
CA GLY A 43 -12.01 1.40 8.97
C GLY A 43 -12.05 -0.05 9.47
N LEU A 44 -11.32 -0.99 8.85
CA LEU A 44 -11.25 -2.36 9.37
C LEU A 44 -10.64 -2.41 10.78
N LEU A 45 -9.62 -1.59 11.05
CA LEU A 45 -9.04 -1.47 12.39
C LEU A 45 -10.04 -0.86 13.39
N ALA A 46 -10.79 0.18 13.00
CA ALA A 46 -11.82 0.78 13.83
C ALA A 46 -12.96 -0.21 14.14
N ASN A 47 -13.40 -0.97 13.14
CA ASN A 47 -14.40 -2.03 13.29
C ASN A 47 -13.95 -3.13 14.28
N ALA A 48 -12.64 -3.40 14.34
CA ALA A 48 -12.05 -4.32 15.31
C ALA A 48 -11.88 -3.71 16.72
N GLY A 49 -12.32 -2.47 16.93
CA GLY A 49 -12.28 -1.78 18.22
C GLY A 49 -10.98 -0.99 18.49
N ALA A 50 -10.12 -0.80 17.48
CA ALA A 50 -8.93 0.03 17.64
C ALA A 50 -9.27 1.52 17.69
N HIS A 51 -8.51 2.31 18.46
CA HIS A 51 -8.63 3.77 18.47
C HIS A 51 -8.01 4.38 17.22
N VAL A 52 -8.83 4.63 16.20
CA VAL A 52 -8.39 5.12 14.90
C VAL A 52 -8.77 6.58 14.70
N THR A 53 -7.79 7.38 14.27
CA THR A 53 -8.00 8.70 13.68
C THR A 53 -7.64 8.67 12.20
N LEU A 54 -8.58 9.01 11.33
CA LEU A 54 -8.32 9.22 9.91
C LEU A 54 -7.98 10.68 9.66
N MET A 55 -6.76 10.95 9.20
CA MET A 55 -6.37 12.26 8.70
C MET A 55 -6.79 12.38 7.24
N VAL A 56 -7.92 13.03 6.99
CA VAL A 56 -8.66 13.07 5.73
C VAL A 56 -8.71 14.46 5.14
N ARG A 57 -8.95 14.56 3.83
CA ARG A 57 -9.31 15.83 3.19
C ARG A 57 -10.76 16.21 3.53
N PRO A 58 -11.13 17.50 3.56
CA PRO A 58 -12.47 17.96 3.93
C PRO A 58 -13.61 17.27 3.17
N ARG A 59 -13.39 17.01 1.86
CA ARG A 59 -14.36 16.29 1.02
C ARG A 59 -14.69 14.88 1.55
N ILE A 60 -13.66 14.10 1.90
CA ILE A 60 -13.83 12.74 2.42
C ILE A 60 -14.43 12.80 3.83
N ALA A 61 -13.98 13.75 4.67
CA ALA A 61 -14.54 13.94 6.00
C ALA A 61 -16.05 14.22 5.95
N ALA A 62 -16.49 15.11 5.07
CA ALA A 62 -17.91 15.43 4.88
C ALA A 62 -18.71 14.21 4.40
N GLU A 63 -18.16 13.43 3.48
CA GLU A 63 -18.78 12.22 2.96
C GLU A 63 -18.99 11.16 4.04
N ILE A 64 -17.96 10.88 4.85
CA ILE A 64 -18.04 9.93 5.97
C ILE A 64 -18.98 10.45 7.06
N ARG A 65 -18.98 11.75 7.38
CA ARG A 65 -19.92 12.34 8.34
C ARG A 65 -21.38 12.20 7.89
N ALA A 66 -21.63 12.31 6.59
CA ALA A 66 -22.99 12.25 6.03
C ALA A 66 -23.52 10.82 5.87
N HIS A 67 -22.66 9.86 5.52
CA HIS A 67 -23.07 8.52 5.10
C HIS A 67 -22.51 7.39 5.95
N GLY A 68 -21.58 7.68 6.86
CA GLY A 68 -20.73 6.67 7.49
C GLY A 68 -19.60 6.20 6.57
N LEU A 69 -18.88 5.17 7.01
CA LEU A 69 -17.82 4.51 6.27
C LEU A 69 -18.26 3.06 6.01
N THR A 70 -18.49 2.74 4.74
CA THR A 70 -18.88 1.39 4.30
C THR A 70 -17.72 0.71 3.60
N LEU A 71 -17.33 -0.48 4.04
CA LEU A 71 -16.26 -1.27 3.45
C LEU A 71 -16.83 -2.56 2.88
N THR A 72 -16.54 -2.85 1.61
CA THR A 72 -17.02 -4.05 0.93
C THR A 72 -15.91 -4.79 0.21
N ASP A 73 -16.13 -6.05 -0.11
CA ASP A 73 -15.26 -6.82 -1.01
C ASP A 73 -16.04 -7.73 -1.97
N GLN A 74 -15.32 -8.50 -2.78
CA GLN A 74 -15.92 -9.42 -3.76
C GLN A 74 -16.51 -10.70 -3.14
N ASP A 75 -16.13 -11.03 -1.91
CA ASP A 75 -16.55 -12.25 -1.20
C ASP A 75 -17.78 -12.00 -0.31
N GLY A 76 -18.33 -10.78 -0.36
CA GLY A 76 -19.58 -10.41 0.31
C GLY A 76 -19.39 -9.76 1.68
N MET A 77 -18.16 -9.37 2.05
CA MET A 77 -17.93 -8.54 3.23
C MET A 77 -18.68 -7.22 3.10
N ALA A 78 -19.34 -6.80 4.17
CA ALA A 78 -20.01 -5.50 4.28
C ALA A 78 -19.90 -4.98 5.71
N VAL A 79 -18.87 -4.17 5.96
CA VAL A 79 -18.66 -3.49 7.25
C VAL A 79 -19.22 -2.08 7.15
N ASN A 80 -20.03 -1.68 8.12
CA ASN A 80 -20.62 -0.34 8.18
C ASN A 80 -20.23 0.31 9.50
N LEU A 81 -19.56 1.45 9.42
CA LEU A 81 -19.17 2.27 10.56
C LEU A 81 -19.89 3.61 10.48
N THR A 82 -20.34 4.09 11.63
CA THR A 82 -20.80 5.46 11.80
C THR A 82 -19.60 6.40 11.92
N ALA A 83 -19.84 7.71 11.78
CA ALA A 83 -18.78 8.70 11.95
C ALA A 83 -18.26 8.79 13.39
N ASP A 84 -18.98 8.23 14.37
CA ASP A 84 -18.62 8.22 15.79
C ASP A 84 -17.72 7.03 16.17
N ASP A 85 -17.64 6.00 15.31
CA ASP A 85 -16.81 4.81 15.53
C ASP A 85 -15.30 5.09 15.30
N LEU A 86 -14.95 6.26 14.76
CA LEU A 86 -13.59 6.68 14.47
C LEU A 86 -13.47 8.20 14.54
N THR A 87 -12.25 8.72 14.73
CA THR A 87 -12.02 10.17 14.71
C THR A 87 -11.67 10.64 13.31
N LEU A 88 -12.32 11.71 12.84
CA LEU A 88 -11.97 12.37 11.58
C LEU A 88 -11.23 13.67 11.87
N SER A 89 -10.01 13.80 11.36
CA SER A 89 -9.21 15.02 11.44
C SER A 89 -8.85 15.55 10.06
N GLU A 90 -8.89 16.86 9.90
CA GLU A 90 -8.42 17.57 8.69
C GLU A 90 -7.07 18.28 8.94
N SER A 91 -6.47 18.07 10.13
CA SER A 91 -5.24 18.73 10.58
C SER A 91 -4.17 17.74 11.05
N PRO A 92 -2.87 17.98 10.75
CA PRO A 92 -1.74 17.23 11.28
C PRO A 92 -1.65 17.19 12.81
N ALA A 93 -2.29 18.13 13.52
CA ALA A 93 -2.29 18.17 14.98
C ALA A 93 -2.82 16.86 15.64
N CYS A 94 -3.60 16.07 14.91
CA CYS A 94 -4.06 14.75 15.39
C CYS A 94 -2.93 13.71 15.58
N LEU A 95 -1.73 13.97 15.05
CA LEU A 95 -0.55 13.13 15.21
C LEU A 95 0.05 13.20 16.63
N ALA A 96 -0.30 14.22 17.42
CA ALA A 96 0.30 14.52 18.73
C ALA A 96 0.25 13.36 19.74
N ASP A 97 -0.77 12.52 19.64
CA ASP A 97 -0.97 11.39 20.55
C ASP A 97 -0.83 10.02 19.86
N ALA A 98 -0.27 9.98 18.65
CA ALA A 98 -0.12 8.73 17.91
C ALA A 98 0.87 7.78 18.59
N ASP A 99 0.49 6.51 18.72
CA ASP A 99 1.43 5.42 19.05
C ASP A 99 1.86 4.65 17.78
N LEU A 100 1.03 4.74 16.74
CA LEU A 100 1.25 4.16 15.42
C LEU A 100 0.69 5.10 14.34
N VAL A 101 1.50 5.41 13.33
CA VAL A 101 1.10 6.19 12.16
C VAL A 101 1.15 5.31 10.92
N LEU A 102 0.03 5.18 10.22
CA LEU A 102 -0.06 4.48 8.93
C LEU A 102 -0.06 5.50 7.80
N VAL A 103 1.03 5.58 7.04
CA VAL A 103 1.18 6.53 5.94
C VAL A 103 0.56 5.95 4.67
N THR A 104 -0.46 6.64 4.14
CA THR A 104 -1.25 6.20 2.97
C THR A 104 -1.45 7.30 1.93
N VAL A 105 -0.70 8.41 2.04
CA VAL A 105 -0.64 9.45 1.00
C VAL A 105 -0.02 8.91 -0.31
N LYS A 106 -0.20 9.61 -1.42
CA LYS A 106 0.54 9.26 -2.65
C LYS A 106 2.02 9.57 -2.49
N SER A 107 2.89 8.85 -3.19
CA SER A 107 4.35 8.97 -3.07
C SER A 107 4.88 10.41 -3.26
N ARG A 108 4.20 11.23 -4.06
CA ARG A 108 4.56 12.65 -4.24
C ARG A 108 4.40 13.53 -2.99
N ASP A 109 3.62 13.08 -2.02
CA ASP A 109 3.32 13.80 -0.78
C ASP A 109 4.12 13.21 0.41
N THR A 110 5.05 12.27 0.16
CA THR A 110 5.83 11.56 1.20
C THR A 110 6.70 12.50 2.03
N SER A 111 7.49 13.37 1.41
CA SER A 111 8.30 14.36 2.15
C SER A 111 7.44 15.28 3.03
N GLN A 112 6.32 15.80 2.51
CA GLN A 112 5.44 16.68 3.29
C GLN A 112 4.83 15.96 4.50
N ILE A 113 4.33 14.73 4.33
CA ILE A 113 3.77 13.99 5.47
C ILE A 113 4.87 13.57 6.47
N GLY A 114 6.09 13.32 6.00
CA GLY A 114 7.25 13.11 6.86
C GLY A 114 7.51 14.33 7.76
N GLN A 115 7.52 15.53 7.20
CA GLN A 115 7.68 16.78 7.95
C GLN A 115 6.55 17.00 8.97
N ASP A 116 5.31 16.72 8.59
CA ASP A 116 4.14 16.81 9.48
C ASP A 116 4.26 15.82 10.66
N ILE A 117 4.67 14.57 10.40
CA ILE A 117 4.91 13.56 11.44
C ILE A 117 6.06 14.00 12.34
N GLN A 118 7.17 14.49 11.78
CA GLN A 118 8.32 14.95 12.57
C GLN A 118 7.96 16.12 13.50
N ALA A 119 7.07 17.01 13.05
CA ALA A 119 6.66 18.19 13.81
C ALA A 119 5.64 17.87 14.91
N HIS A 120 4.77 16.89 14.69
CA HIS A 120 3.61 16.66 15.55
C HIS A 120 3.65 15.34 16.31
N ALA A 121 4.15 14.24 15.73
CA ALA A 121 4.11 12.93 16.37
C ALA A 121 5.19 12.80 17.46
N PRO A 122 4.91 12.08 18.57
CA PRO A 122 5.94 11.80 19.55
C PRO A 122 6.96 10.79 18.99
N LEU A 123 8.23 10.88 19.40
CA LEU A 123 9.29 9.95 18.93
C LEU A 123 9.00 8.46 19.20
N ARG A 124 8.12 8.16 20.17
CA ARG A 124 7.66 6.79 20.45
C ARG A 124 6.73 6.23 19.36
N ALA A 125 6.12 7.10 18.55
CA ALA A 125 5.21 6.71 17.49
C ALA A 125 5.98 5.92 16.44
N ARG A 126 5.52 4.71 16.18
CA ARG A 126 6.01 3.87 15.08
C ARG A 126 5.31 4.31 13.79
N VAL A 127 6.01 4.25 12.66
CA VAL A 127 5.49 4.71 11.37
C VAL A 127 5.54 3.56 10.38
N VAL A 128 4.46 3.29 9.67
CA VAL A 128 4.39 2.24 8.65
C VAL A 128 3.95 2.87 7.33
N SER A 129 4.79 2.79 6.30
CA SER A 129 4.42 3.21 4.95
C SER A 129 3.66 2.12 4.23
N LEU A 130 2.38 2.36 3.92
CA LEU A 130 1.51 1.46 3.16
C LEU A 130 1.37 1.87 1.68
N GLN A 131 2.24 2.77 1.24
CA GLN A 131 2.19 3.42 -0.06
C GLN A 131 2.68 2.48 -1.17
N ASN A 132 2.23 2.71 -2.40
CA ASN A 132 2.77 1.99 -3.56
C ASN A 132 4.18 2.50 -3.91
N GLY A 133 5.03 1.61 -4.38
CA GLY A 133 6.42 1.90 -4.71
C GLY A 133 7.38 1.28 -3.69
N VAL A 134 8.66 1.61 -3.83
CA VAL A 134 9.76 1.02 -3.04
C VAL A 134 10.57 2.07 -2.28
N SER A 135 10.45 3.35 -2.65
CA SER A 135 11.31 4.43 -2.13
C SER A 135 10.71 5.18 -0.94
N ASN A 136 9.38 5.11 -0.74
CA ASN A 136 8.69 5.93 0.26
C ASN A 136 9.16 5.70 1.69
N ALA A 137 9.41 4.44 2.06
CA ALA A 137 9.86 4.12 3.41
C ALA A 137 11.26 4.68 3.69
N GLU A 138 12.14 4.70 2.69
CA GLU A 138 13.47 5.27 2.82
C GLU A 138 13.43 6.80 2.88
N GLU A 139 12.58 7.43 2.08
CA GLU A 139 12.32 8.88 2.16
C GLU A 139 11.76 9.25 3.55
N LEU A 140 10.80 8.49 4.08
CA LEU A 140 10.29 8.70 5.43
C LEU A 140 11.36 8.51 6.50
N ARG A 141 12.26 7.53 6.38
CA ARG A 141 13.40 7.37 7.31
C ARG A 141 14.33 8.57 7.30
N HIS A 142 14.52 9.19 6.14
CA HIS A 142 15.30 10.42 6.02
C HIS A 142 14.63 11.60 6.73
N GLU A 143 13.32 11.77 6.55
CA GLU A 143 12.52 12.85 7.14
C GLU A 143 12.25 12.65 8.65
N LEU A 144 12.33 11.41 9.14
CA LEU A 144 11.95 11.01 10.50
C LEU A 144 13.12 10.42 11.31
N PRO A 145 14.23 11.17 11.52
CA PRO A 145 15.34 10.67 12.29
C PRO A 145 14.91 10.31 13.73
N GLY A 146 15.14 9.05 14.12
CA GLY A 146 14.83 8.55 15.46
C GLY A 146 13.49 7.85 15.60
N HIS A 147 12.60 7.91 14.61
CA HIS A 147 11.40 7.08 14.58
C HIS A 147 11.70 5.66 14.09
N ASP A 148 10.91 4.68 14.57
CA ASP A 148 10.83 3.35 13.96
C ASP A 148 9.93 3.41 12.72
N VAL A 149 10.55 3.55 11.55
CA VAL A 149 9.87 3.62 10.24
C VAL A 149 9.99 2.28 9.53
N ARG A 150 8.84 1.69 9.21
CA ARG A 150 8.71 0.38 8.56
C ARG A 150 8.09 0.49 7.19
N ALA A 151 8.65 -0.25 6.24
CA ALA A 151 8.05 -0.44 4.93
C ALA A 151 6.85 -1.40 5.00
N GLY A 152 5.86 -1.20 4.14
CA GLY A 152 4.68 -2.05 4.02
C GLY A 152 4.30 -2.32 2.57
N MET A 153 3.54 -3.39 2.37
CA MET A 153 3.00 -3.80 1.09
C MET A 153 1.55 -4.24 1.30
N VAL A 154 0.63 -3.52 0.67
CA VAL A 154 -0.80 -3.87 0.62
C VAL A 154 -1.07 -4.59 -0.70
N PRO A 155 -1.52 -5.86 -0.76
CA PRO A 155 -1.59 -6.58 -2.04
C PRO A 155 -2.80 -6.20 -2.89
N PHE A 156 -3.77 -5.49 -2.32
CA PHE A 156 -5.05 -5.19 -2.94
C PHE A 156 -5.22 -3.72 -3.32
N ASN A 157 -6.21 -3.47 -4.19
CA ASN A 157 -6.66 -2.15 -4.56
C ASN A 157 -8.04 -1.89 -3.96
N VAL A 158 -8.28 -0.64 -3.54
CA VAL A 158 -9.57 -0.18 -3.04
C VAL A 158 -10.10 0.90 -3.97
N VAL A 159 -11.36 0.77 -4.37
CA VAL A 159 -12.06 1.72 -5.24
C VAL A 159 -13.10 2.47 -4.42
N PRO A 160 -13.07 3.81 -4.37
CA PRO A 160 -14.15 4.59 -3.78
C PRO A 160 -15.38 4.50 -4.68
N MET A 161 -16.51 4.09 -4.12
CA MET A 161 -17.80 3.93 -4.82
C MET A 161 -18.73 5.14 -4.60
N GLY A 162 -18.29 6.11 -3.80
CA GLY A 162 -19.08 7.25 -3.35
C GLY A 162 -19.92 6.92 -2.12
N GLN A 163 -20.54 7.95 -1.52
CA GLN A 163 -21.33 7.86 -0.29
C GLN A 163 -20.59 7.15 0.87
N GLY A 164 -19.27 7.37 0.97
CA GLY A 164 -18.43 6.77 2.01
C GLY A 164 -18.18 5.28 1.81
N CYS A 165 -18.53 4.72 0.64
CA CYS A 165 -18.31 3.32 0.31
C CYS A 165 -16.95 3.10 -0.37
N TYR A 166 -16.20 2.12 0.13
CA TYR A 166 -14.89 1.71 -0.37
C TYR A 166 -14.88 0.20 -0.62
N HIS A 167 -14.62 -0.19 -1.87
CA HIS A 167 -14.69 -1.58 -2.32
C HIS A 167 -13.31 -2.17 -2.61
N ARG A 168 -12.95 -3.27 -1.94
CA ARG A 168 -11.75 -4.06 -2.22
C ARG A 168 -12.03 -5.08 -3.31
N ALA A 169 -11.34 -4.95 -4.44
CA ALA A 169 -11.56 -5.79 -5.62
C ALA A 169 -10.75 -7.10 -5.62
N VAL A 170 -9.75 -7.26 -4.74
CA VAL A 170 -8.93 -8.47 -4.66
C VAL A 170 -8.59 -8.69 -3.19
N ASP A 171 -8.69 -9.91 -2.70
CA ASP A 171 -8.27 -10.22 -1.33
C ASP A 171 -6.74 -10.35 -1.20
N GLY A 172 -6.23 -10.24 0.02
CA GLY A 172 -4.85 -10.57 0.35
C GLY A 172 -4.35 -9.88 1.62
N GLY A 173 -3.44 -10.57 2.31
CA GLY A 173 -2.79 -10.05 3.51
C GLY A 173 -1.72 -9.00 3.25
N MET A 174 -1.75 -7.94 4.05
CA MET A 174 -0.69 -6.95 4.15
C MET A 174 0.59 -7.59 4.68
N VAL A 175 1.72 -7.13 4.16
CA VAL A 175 3.05 -7.51 4.65
C VAL A 175 3.79 -6.26 5.08
N ILE A 176 4.31 -6.24 6.30
CA ILE A 176 5.11 -5.14 6.82
C ILE A 176 6.53 -5.61 7.15
N GLU A 177 7.47 -4.68 7.18
CA GLU A 177 8.82 -4.90 7.63
C GLU A 177 8.85 -5.35 9.09
N ALA A 178 9.66 -6.36 9.39
CA ALA A 178 9.90 -6.81 10.75
C ALA A 178 10.75 -5.79 11.51
N GLY A 179 10.40 -5.53 12.76
CA GLY A 179 11.11 -4.58 13.62
C GLY A 179 10.88 -4.88 15.10
N GLN A 180 11.13 -3.91 15.98
CA GLN A 180 10.94 -4.11 17.42
C GLN A 180 9.46 -4.21 17.82
N GLY A 181 9.07 -5.31 18.46
CA GLY A 181 7.68 -5.56 18.84
C GLY A 181 6.79 -5.96 17.67
N ASP A 182 5.66 -6.59 18.01
CA ASP A 182 4.78 -7.19 17.01
C ASP A 182 3.70 -6.21 16.53
N LEU A 183 4.04 -5.40 15.51
CA LEU A 183 3.05 -4.56 14.82
C LEU A 183 2.05 -5.38 13.99
N ALA A 184 2.36 -6.62 13.64
CA ALA A 184 1.45 -7.44 12.86
C ALA A 184 0.27 -7.85 13.73
N ASP A 185 0.51 -8.25 14.97
CA ASP A 185 -0.57 -8.55 15.93
C ASP A 185 -1.53 -7.39 16.15
N ILE A 186 -1.03 -6.15 16.16
CA ILE A 186 -1.85 -4.94 16.29
C ILE A 186 -2.71 -4.69 15.04
N LEU A 187 -2.16 -4.98 13.86
CA LEU A 187 -2.78 -4.68 12.57
C LEU A 187 -3.57 -5.84 11.97
N ASN A 188 -3.42 -7.04 12.51
CA ASN A 188 -4.06 -8.26 12.03
C ASN A 188 -5.44 -8.41 12.66
N VAL A 189 -6.46 -8.03 11.90
CA VAL A 189 -7.86 -8.04 12.33
C VAL A 189 -8.73 -8.78 11.32
N GLU A 190 -9.99 -9.07 11.66
CA GLU A 190 -10.92 -9.68 10.71
C GLU A 190 -11.05 -8.82 9.45
N GLY A 191 -10.91 -9.46 8.29
CA GLY A 191 -10.90 -8.78 6.98
C GLY A 191 -9.56 -8.15 6.59
N LEU A 192 -8.57 -8.08 7.48
CA LEU A 192 -7.23 -7.53 7.21
C LEU A 192 -6.14 -8.42 7.82
N GLU A 193 -5.69 -9.43 7.09
CA GLU A 193 -4.51 -10.20 7.47
C GLU A 193 -3.27 -9.29 7.40
N CYS A 194 -2.43 -9.31 8.43
CA CYS A 194 -1.15 -8.61 8.46
C CYS A 194 -0.05 -9.55 8.96
N ARG A 195 1.07 -9.61 8.24
CA ARG A 195 2.25 -10.38 8.64
C ARG A 195 3.53 -9.57 8.50
N GLN A 196 4.56 -9.98 9.23
CA GLN A 196 5.89 -9.38 9.16
C GLN A 196 6.87 -10.19 8.28
N THR A 197 7.84 -9.51 7.70
CA THR A 197 8.96 -10.13 6.98
C THR A 197 10.25 -9.32 7.17
N ARG A 198 11.39 -10.01 7.18
CA ARG A 198 12.72 -9.37 7.13
C ARG A 198 13.15 -8.99 5.71
N ASP A 199 12.46 -9.51 4.71
CA ASP A 199 12.75 -9.28 3.29
C ASP A 199 11.59 -8.50 2.63
N ILE A 200 11.26 -7.35 3.21
CA ILE A 200 10.13 -6.52 2.75
C ILE A 200 10.43 -5.92 1.37
N GLU A 201 11.70 -5.61 1.09
CA GLU A 201 12.12 -5.04 -0.17
C GLU A 201 11.81 -5.98 -1.33
N ALA A 202 12.12 -7.28 -1.19
CA ALA A 202 11.80 -8.26 -2.21
C ALA A 202 10.30 -8.40 -2.45
N VAL A 203 9.49 -8.30 -1.40
CA VAL A 203 8.01 -8.33 -1.49
C VAL A 203 7.49 -7.09 -2.23
N GLN A 204 7.99 -5.90 -1.89
CA GLN A 204 7.60 -4.67 -2.56
C GLN A 204 7.99 -4.68 -4.04
N TRP A 205 9.20 -5.14 -4.39
CA TRP A 205 9.64 -5.26 -5.79
C TRP A 205 8.78 -6.24 -6.60
N GLY A 206 8.29 -7.31 -5.97
CA GLY A 206 7.33 -8.21 -6.57
C GLY A 206 6.05 -7.51 -7.01
N LYS A 207 5.44 -6.78 -6.07
CA LYS A 207 4.25 -5.96 -6.35
C LYS A 207 4.54 -4.84 -7.35
N PHE A 208 5.70 -4.20 -7.22
CA PHE A 208 6.14 -3.12 -8.09
C PHE A 208 6.12 -3.52 -9.56
N LEU A 209 6.67 -4.70 -9.89
CA LEU A 209 6.67 -5.21 -11.26
C LEU A 209 5.24 -5.35 -11.81
N LEU A 210 4.30 -5.87 -11.01
CA LEU A 210 2.87 -5.91 -11.38
C LEU A 210 2.31 -4.52 -11.62
N ASN A 211 2.62 -3.56 -10.73
CA ASN A 211 2.16 -2.18 -10.82
C ASN A 211 2.72 -1.42 -12.04
N LEU A 212 3.83 -1.85 -12.66
CA LEU A 212 4.27 -1.26 -13.94
C LEU A 212 3.19 -1.40 -15.04
N ASN A 213 2.29 -2.39 -14.95
CA ASN A 213 1.17 -2.49 -15.89
C ASN A 213 0.12 -1.39 -15.71
N ASN A 214 0.10 -0.68 -14.57
CA ASN A 214 -0.91 0.35 -14.29
C ASN A 214 -0.92 1.44 -15.36
N ALA A 215 0.27 1.89 -15.78
CA ALA A 215 0.43 2.86 -16.85
C ALA A 215 -0.04 2.33 -18.20
N LEU A 216 0.35 1.11 -18.59
CA LEU A 216 -0.09 0.53 -19.86
C LEU A 216 -1.61 0.33 -19.90
N ASN A 217 -2.23 -0.06 -18.79
CA ASN A 217 -3.68 -0.17 -18.71
C ASN A 217 -4.37 1.20 -18.86
N ALA A 218 -3.87 2.22 -18.17
CA ALA A 218 -4.38 3.59 -18.27
C ALA A 218 -4.26 4.13 -19.70
N LEU A 219 -3.08 4.00 -20.32
CA LEU A 219 -2.83 4.44 -21.70
C LEU A 219 -3.70 3.70 -22.73
N SER A 220 -4.03 2.43 -22.47
CA SER A 220 -4.88 1.65 -23.38
C SER A 220 -6.34 2.10 -23.41
N GLY A 221 -6.83 2.73 -22.34
CA GLY A 221 -8.25 3.00 -22.16
C GLY A 221 -9.14 1.74 -21.99
N MET A 222 -8.56 0.54 -21.95
CA MET A 222 -9.29 -0.74 -21.87
C MET A 222 -9.47 -1.21 -20.42
N PRO A 223 -10.53 -1.98 -20.11
CA PRO A 223 -10.54 -2.80 -18.91
C PRO A 223 -9.35 -3.76 -18.86
N LEU A 224 -8.84 -4.02 -17.65
CA LEU A 224 -7.60 -4.78 -17.43
C LEU A 224 -7.64 -6.17 -18.08
N GLN A 225 -8.77 -6.86 -17.97
CA GLN A 225 -8.92 -8.19 -18.58
C GLN A 225 -8.80 -8.14 -20.12
N GLN A 226 -9.37 -7.11 -20.76
CA GLN A 226 -9.30 -6.94 -22.21
C GLN A 226 -7.88 -6.60 -22.66
N GLN A 227 -7.20 -5.70 -21.93
CA GLN A 227 -5.80 -5.37 -22.16
C GLN A 227 -4.89 -6.60 -22.09
N LEU A 228 -5.09 -7.48 -21.09
CA LEU A 228 -4.32 -8.72 -20.95
C LEU A 228 -4.63 -9.77 -22.03
N LYS A 229 -5.83 -9.76 -22.62
CA LYS A 229 -6.16 -10.64 -23.76
C LYS A 229 -5.51 -10.17 -25.06
N ASP A 230 -5.15 -8.90 -25.16
CA ASP A 230 -4.42 -8.35 -26.30
C ASP A 230 -2.92 -8.70 -26.26
N ARG A 231 -2.42 -9.32 -27.33
CA ARG A 231 -1.02 -9.76 -27.38
C ARG A 231 -0.03 -8.60 -27.55
N GLY A 232 -0.41 -7.53 -28.25
CA GLY A 232 0.43 -6.35 -28.44
C GLY A 232 0.74 -5.67 -27.11
N TRP A 233 -0.30 -5.50 -26.28
CA TRP A 233 -0.15 -4.98 -24.92
C TRP A 233 0.70 -5.88 -24.03
N ARG A 234 0.45 -7.19 -24.04
CA ARG A 234 1.28 -8.13 -23.27
C ARG A 234 2.74 -8.13 -23.69
N LYS A 235 3.05 -8.01 -24.97
CA LYS A 235 4.45 -7.89 -25.44
C LYS A 235 5.10 -6.61 -24.92
N LEU A 236 4.39 -5.48 -24.94
CA LEU A 236 4.91 -4.22 -24.39
C LEU A 236 5.14 -4.31 -22.88
N MET A 237 4.20 -4.91 -22.14
CA MET A 237 4.35 -5.22 -20.72
C MET A 237 5.56 -6.14 -20.46
N ALA A 238 5.78 -7.14 -21.30
CA ALA A 238 6.91 -8.05 -21.14
C ALA A 238 8.27 -7.38 -21.42
N ASP A 239 8.30 -6.36 -22.29
CA ASP A 239 9.50 -5.58 -22.60
C ASP A 239 9.83 -4.60 -21.48
N GLN A 240 8.85 -3.85 -20.95
CA GLN A 240 9.08 -2.95 -19.80
C GLN A 240 9.57 -3.72 -18.55
N TRP A 241 9.03 -4.93 -18.34
CA TRP A 241 9.47 -5.82 -17.25
C TRP A 241 10.90 -6.31 -17.46
N ALA A 242 11.32 -6.54 -18.70
CA ALA A 242 12.68 -7.01 -18.98
C ALA A 242 13.72 -5.96 -18.60
N GLU A 243 13.43 -4.67 -18.86
CA GLU A 243 14.26 -3.54 -18.43
C GLU A 243 14.34 -3.47 -16.90
N ALA A 244 13.19 -3.47 -16.21
CA ALA A 244 13.14 -3.42 -14.76
C ALA A 244 13.89 -4.59 -14.12
N LEU A 245 13.63 -5.83 -14.57
CA LEU A 245 14.35 -7.01 -14.08
C LEU A 245 15.87 -6.95 -14.38
N SER A 246 16.28 -6.29 -15.46
CA SER A 246 17.71 -6.10 -15.75
C SER A 246 18.38 -5.19 -14.73
N ILE A 247 17.70 -4.10 -14.34
CA ILE A 247 18.18 -3.19 -13.29
C ILE A 247 18.27 -3.92 -11.96
N LEU A 248 17.19 -4.59 -11.55
CA LEU A 248 17.14 -5.31 -10.27
C LEU A 248 18.24 -6.37 -10.15
N ARG A 249 18.47 -7.14 -11.23
CA ARG A 249 19.58 -8.11 -11.28
C ARG A 249 20.94 -7.46 -11.08
N SER A 250 21.17 -6.28 -11.66
CA SER A 250 22.46 -5.59 -11.51
C SER A 250 22.69 -5.02 -10.11
N GLN A 251 21.64 -4.83 -9.32
CA GLN A 251 21.70 -4.41 -7.92
C GLN A 251 21.65 -5.59 -6.94
N GLY A 252 21.58 -6.83 -7.44
CA GLY A 252 21.48 -8.04 -6.60
C GLY A 252 20.10 -8.25 -5.96
N ILE A 253 19.10 -7.45 -6.33
CA ILE A 253 17.75 -7.51 -5.79
C ILE A 253 16.99 -8.69 -6.40
N ARG A 254 16.35 -9.50 -5.56
CA ARG A 254 15.56 -10.68 -5.97
C ARG A 254 14.09 -10.49 -5.60
N PRO A 255 13.24 -10.04 -6.55
CA PRO A 255 11.83 -9.82 -6.24
C PRO A 255 11.11 -11.12 -5.92
N LEU A 256 10.26 -11.10 -4.89
CA LEU A 256 9.39 -12.21 -4.53
C LEU A 256 8.05 -12.04 -5.22
N SER A 257 7.60 -13.08 -5.92
CA SER A 257 6.28 -13.01 -6.55
C SER A 257 5.19 -13.07 -5.50
N SER A 258 4.19 -12.19 -5.61
CA SER A 258 2.92 -12.34 -4.91
C SER A 258 2.00 -13.37 -5.57
N THR A 259 2.40 -13.92 -6.72
CA THR A 259 1.67 -14.99 -7.43
C THR A 259 2.46 -16.31 -7.36
N PRO A 260 1.81 -17.47 -7.58
CA PRO A 260 2.51 -18.77 -7.61
C PRO A 260 3.59 -18.87 -8.71
N VAL A 261 3.59 -17.94 -9.67
CA VAL A 261 4.53 -17.92 -10.79
C VAL A 261 5.72 -17.04 -10.44
N SER A 262 6.93 -17.55 -10.61
CA SER A 262 8.15 -16.77 -10.43
C SER A 262 8.17 -15.54 -11.36
N VAL A 263 8.54 -14.38 -10.80
CA VAL A 263 8.64 -13.10 -11.53
C VAL A 263 9.49 -13.18 -12.79
N SER A 264 10.52 -14.04 -12.80
CA SER A 264 11.43 -14.23 -13.93
C SER A 264 10.77 -14.90 -15.14
N VAL A 265 9.72 -15.69 -14.91
CA VAL A 265 9.03 -16.47 -15.96
C VAL A 265 7.88 -15.66 -16.58
N ILE A 266 7.34 -14.68 -15.86
CA ILE A 266 6.19 -13.87 -16.29
C ILE A 266 6.42 -13.20 -17.67
N PRO A 267 7.58 -12.58 -17.98
CA PRO A 267 7.80 -11.99 -19.30
C PRO A 267 7.73 -13.01 -20.45
N TRP A 268 8.07 -14.28 -20.21
CA TRP A 268 7.94 -15.33 -21.22
C TRP A 268 6.46 -15.72 -21.40
N ILE A 269 5.72 -15.89 -20.31
CA ILE A 269 4.27 -16.18 -20.34
C ILE A 269 3.51 -15.08 -21.08
N LEU A 270 3.82 -13.81 -20.78
CA LEU A 270 3.20 -12.66 -21.45
C LEU A 270 3.44 -12.65 -22.97
N ARG A 271 4.55 -13.25 -23.46
CA ARG A 271 4.85 -13.32 -24.90
C ARG A 271 4.14 -14.46 -25.63
N LEU A 272 3.49 -15.39 -24.93
CA LEU A 272 2.79 -16.53 -25.53
C LEU A 272 1.66 -16.08 -26.49
N PRO A 273 1.31 -16.89 -27.51
CA PRO A 273 0.09 -16.71 -28.28
C PRO A 273 -1.14 -16.65 -27.38
N THR A 274 -2.13 -15.81 -27.71
CA THR A 274 -3.32 -15.58 -26.86
C THR A 274 -4.01 -16.87 -26.40
N PRO A 275 -4.25 -17.89 -27.25
CA PRO A 275 -4.88 -19.14 -26.78
C PRO A 275 -4.06 -19.88 -25.70
N LEU A 276 -2.73 -19.83 -25.77
CA LEU A 276 -1.86 -20.44 -24.76
C LEU A 276 -1.79 -19.60 -23.50
N PHE A 277 -1.64 -18.28 -23.65
CA PHE A 277 -1.64 -17.34 -22.54
C PHE A 277 -2.93 -17.46 -21.72
N THR A 278 -4.10 -17.45 -22.36
CA THR A 278 -5.39 -17.54 -21.68
C THR A 278 -5.54 -18.81 -20.86
N ARG A 279 -4.93 -19.93 -21.30
CA ARG A 279 -4.91 -21.18 -20.51
C ARG A 279 -3.98 -21.08 -19.31
N VAL A 280 -2.75 -20.60 -19.50
CA VAL A 280 -1.73 -20.49 -18.44
C VAL A 280 -2.11 -19.44 -17.39
N ALA A 281 -2.66 -18.31 -17.82
CA ALA A 281 -3.04 -17.18 -16.99
C ALA A 281 -4.54 -17.21 -16.62
N ALA A 282 -5.21 -18.36 -16.70
CA ALA A 282 -6.66 -18.45 -16.48
C ALA A 282 -7.08 -17.88 -15.12
N ALA A 283 -6.35 -18.20 -14.05
CA ALA A 283 -6.60 -17.64 -12.72
C ALA A 283 -6.41 -16.11 -12.68
N MET A 284 -5.36 -15.59 -13.31
CA MET A 284 -5.09 -14.16 -13.44
C MET A 284 -6.15 -13.43 -14.28
N LEU A 285 -6.87 -14.12 -15.16
CA LEU A 285 -7.94 -13.53 -15.96
C LEU A 285 -9.31 -13.56 -15.26
N ARG A 286 -9.43 -14.14 -14.06
CA ARG A 286 -10.63 -14.06 -13.19
C ARG A 286 -10.70 -12.71 -12.48
N ILE A 287 -10.58 -11.64 -13.26
CA ILE A 287 -10.72 -10.25 -12.84
C ILE A 287 -12.08 -9.78 -13.35
N ASP A 288 -12.74 -8.91 -12.58
CA ASP A 288 -13.97 -8.23 -12.99
C ASP A 288 -13.83 -7.63 -14.42
N PRO A 289 -14.78 -7.90 -15.35
CA PRO A 289 -14.72 -7.41 -16.73
C PRO A 289 -14.61 -5.89 -16.89
N GLN A 290 -15.06 -5.11 -15.91
CA GLN A 290 -15.00 -3.65 -15.90
C GLN A 290 -13.81 -3.10 -15.12
N ALA A 291 -13.09 -3.95 -14.38
CA ALA A 291 -11.98 -3.49 -13.55
C ALA A 291 -10.87 -2.82 -14.36
N ARG A 292 -10.33 -1.76 -13.78
CA ARG A 292 -9.20 -0.99 -14.28
C ARG A 292 -8.16 -0.85 -13.17
N THR A 293 -6.94 -0.51 -13.55
CA THR A 293 -5.87 -0.21 -12.59
C THR A 293 -6.08 1.14 -11.92
N SER A 294 -5.45 1.37 -10.77
CA SER A 294 -5.53 2.63 -10.01
C SER A 294 -5.22 3.86 -10.86
N MET A 295 -4.17 3.78 -11.70
CA MET A 295 -3.75 4.87 -12.58
C MET A 295 -4.80 5.22 -13.65
N SER A 296 -5.62 4.26 -14.07
CA SER A 296 -6.74 4.54 -15.00
C SER A 296 -7.78 5.45 -14.34
N TYR A 297 -8.15 5.15 -13.09
CA TYR A 297 -9.10 5.98 -12.34
C TYR A 297 -8.53 7.37 -12.06
N ASP A 298 -7.23 7.47 -11.77
CA ASP A 298 -6.57 8.76 -11.59
C ASP A 298 -6.69 9.63 -12.85
N LEU A 299 -6.40 9.10 -14.05
CA LEU A 299 -6.57 9.86 -15.29
C LEU A 299 -8.03 10.21 -15.57
N MET A 300 -8.97 9.28 -15.35
CA MET A 300 -10.41 9.52 -15.55
C MET A 300 -10.95 10.66 -14.68
N GLU A 301 -10.41 10.80 -13.46
CA GLU A 301 -10.80 11.85 -12.52
C GLU A 301 -9.85 13.06 -12.53
N HIS A 302 -8.94 13.13 -13.50
CA HIS A 302 -7.95 14.20 -13.65
C HIS A 302 -7.10 14.42 -12.38
N ARG A 303 -6.81 13.34 -11.66
CA ARG A 303 -5.92 13.33 -10.49
C ARG A 303 -4.49 13.01 -10.95
N PRO A 304 -3.47 13.52 -10.24
CA PRO A 304 -2.09 13.09 -10.47
C PRO A 304 -1.95 11.59 -10.25
N THR A 305 -1.17 10.93 -11.11
CA THR A 305 -0.86 9.50 -11.03
C THR A 305 0.41 9.22 -10.21
N GLU A 306 0.76 7.94 -10.07
CA GLU A 306 2.00 7.48 -9.42
C GLU A 306 3.12 7.18 -10.44
N ILE A 307 3.07 7.76 -11.65
CA ILE A 307 4.00 7.42 -12.73
C ILE A 307 5.48 7.61 -12.36
N GLU A 308 5.80 8.66 -11.61
CA GLU A 308 7.16 8.93 -11.11
C GLU A 308 7.66 7.85 -10.15
N ALA A 309 6.78 7.40 -9.24
CA ALA A 309 7.11 6.38 -8.25
C ALA A 309 7.20 4.97 -8.84
N LEU A 310 6.75 4.78 -10.08
CA LEU A 310 6.77 3.51 -10.81
C LEU A 310 7.80 3.56 -11.94
N GLN A 311 7.40 3.97 -13.14
CA GLN A 311 8.30 4.06 -14.29
C GLN A 311 9.47 5.02 -14.05
N GLY A 312 9.22 6.15 -13.38
CA GLY A 312 10.28 7.11 -13.01
C GLY A 312 11.38 6.47 -12.16
N GLU A 313 11.03 5.62 -11.19
CA GLU A 313 12.00 4.90 -10.35
C GLU A 313 12.88 3.95 -11.18
N ILE A 314 12.32 3.27 -12.18
CA ILE A 314 13.10 2.41 -13.10
C ILE A 314 14.02 3.25 -13.99
N VAL A 315 13.53 4.39 -14.51
CA VAL A 315 14.33 5.30 -15.33
C VAL A 315 15.51 5.85 -14.53
N ARG A 316 15.25 6.41 -13.34
CA ARG A 316 16.28 6.94 -12.44
C ARG A 316 17.36 5.92 -12.12
N ARG A 317 16.98 4.70 -11.73
CA ARG A 317 17.96 3.62 -11.45
C ARG A 317 18.72 3.19 -12.70
N GLY A 318 18.07 3.19 -13.86
CA GLY A 318 18.71 2.93 -15.15
C GLY A 318 19.82 3.94 -15.43
N GLU A 319 19.54 5.23 -15.26
CA GLU A 319 20.50 6.33 -15.44
C GLU A 319 21.69 6.20 -14.48
N GLU A 320 21.44 5.95 -13.19
CA GLU A 320 22.48 5.75 -12.16
C GLU A 320 23.44 4.59 -12.50
N LEU A 321 22.94 3.57 -13.18
CA LEU A 321 23.70 2.37 -13.57
C LEU A 321 24.24 2.43 -15.00
N GLY A 322 23.97 3.50 -15.76
CA GLY A 322 24.29 3.58 -17.18
C GLY A 322 23.60 2.51 -18.03
N ARG A 323 22.38 2.09 -17.64
CA ARG A 323 21.58 1.08 -18.32
C ARG A 323 20.34 1.70 -18.95
N PRO A 324 20.15 1.59 -20.28
CA PRO A 324 19.02 2.21 -20.95
C PRO A 324 17.69 1.53 -20.58
N THR A 325 16.66 2.36 -20.38
CA THR A 325 15.28 1.95 -20.06
C THR A 325 14.25 2.59 -21.01
N PRO A 326 14.44 2.46 -22.34
CA PRO A 326 13.67 3.23 -23.33
C PRO A 326 12.16 2.95 -23.27
N ILE A 327 11.74 1.74 -22.90
CA ILE A 327 10.31 1.43 -22.76
C ILE A 327 9.73 2.14 -21.55
N ASN A 328 10.39 2.06 -20.38
CA ASN A 328 9.91 2.73 -19.18
C ASN A 328 9.94 4.26 -19.33
N ALA A 329 10.98 4.82 -19.96
CA ALA A 329 11.08 6.26 -20.26
C ALA A 329 9.96 6.74 -21.18
N MET A 330 9.70 6.02 -22.29
CA MET A 330 8.58 6.36 -23.18
C MET A 330 7.23 6.31 -22.45
N VAL A 331 6.98 5.27 -21.65
CA VAL A 331 5.72 5.15 -20.90
C VAL A 331 5.56 6.29 -19.88
N LEU A 332 6.64 6.65 -19.20
CA LEU A 332 6.69 7.79 -18.28
C LEU A 332 6.27 9.08 -18.99
N ASP A 333 6.90 9.40 -20.11
CA ASP A 333 6.66 10.66 -20.83
C ASP A 333 5.26 10.73 -21.45
N VAL A 334 4.74 9.61 -21.97
CA VAL A 334 3.37 9.58 -22.52
C VAL A 334 2.32 9.73 -21.42
N VAL A 335 2.52 9.15 -20.24
CA VAL A 335 1.60 9.36 -19.11
C VAL A 335 1.67 10.79 -18.61
N ARG A 336 2.87 11.38 -18.46
CA ARG A 336 3.02 12.81 -18.12
C ARG A 336 2.27 13.70 -19.10
N THR A 337 2.36 13.40 -20.40
CA THR A 337 1.63 14.13 -21.45
C THR A 337 0.12 14.02 -21.26
N ALA A 338 -0.39 12.81 -20.96
CA ALA A 338 -1.81 12.60 -20.69
C ALA A 338 -2.29 13.33 -19.42
N GLU A 339 -1.47 13.37 -18.37
CA GLU A 339 -1.76 14.13 -17.14
C GLU A 339 -1.87 15.64 -17.42
N ILE A 340 -0.97 16.19 -18.23
CA ILE A 340 -0.98 17.61 -18.62
C ILE A 340 -2.20 17.93 -19.49
N ALA A 341 -2.54 17.05 -20.44
CA ALA A 341 -3.68 17.24 -21.33
C ALA A 341 -5.02 17.25 -20.57
N ARG A 342 -5.13 16.47 -19.47
CA ARG A 342 -6.35 16.33 -18.66
C ARG A 342 -7.58 15.90 -19.48
N GLU A 343 -7.38 15.09 -20.52
CA GLU A 343 -8.46 14.60 -21.41
C GLU A 343 -9.04 13.25 -20.95
N GLY A 344 -8.58 12.71 -19.83
CA GLY A 344 -8.96 11.38 -19.36
C GLY A 344 -8.07 10.28 -19.93
N LEU A 345 -8.67 9.13 -20.27
CA LEU A 345 -7.92 8.00 -20.84
C LEU A 345 -7.59 8.27 -22.31
N PRO A 346 -6.35 8.03 -22.78
CA PRO A 346 -5.92 8.43 -24.12
C PRO A 346 -6.22 7.39 -25.23
N TYR A 347 -6.71 6.19 -24.89
CA TYR A 347 -7.12 5.14 -25.86
C TYR A 347 -6.07 4.81 -26.95
N LEU A 348 -4.80 4.71 -26.55
CA LEU A 348 -3.69 4.48 -27.47
C LEU A 348 -3.61 3.01 -27.91
N SER A 349 -2.78 2.74 -28.92
CA SER A 349 -2.45 1.36 -29.35
C SER A 349 -0.99 1.01 -29.01
N PRO A 350 -0.65 -0.28 -28.85
CA PRO A 350 0.74 -0.70 -28.65
C PRO A 350 1.67 -0.26 -29.78
N ARG A 351 1.15 -0.16 -31.01
CA ARG A 351 1.91 0.30 -32.18
C ARG A 351 2.23 1.79 -32.09
N ALA A 352 1.27 2.60 -31.65
CA ALA A 352 1.47 4.03 -31.46
C ALA A 352 2.55 4.29 -30.40
N LEU A 353 2.46 3.64 -29.23
CA LEU A 353 3.46 3.76 -28.17
C LEU A 353 4.86 3.36 -28.63
N ARG A 354 4.99 2.28 -29.40
CA ARG A 354 6.30 1.86 -29.94
C ARG A 354 6.87 2.83 -30.98
N ALA A 355 6.03 3.60 -31.66
CA ALA A 355 6.50 4.61 -32.60
C ALA A 355 7.15 5.80 -31.87
N GLU A 356 6.73 6.10 -30.64
CA GLU A 356 7.30 7.17 -29.82
C GLU A 356 8.74 6.89 -29.37
N ILE A 357 9.17 5.62 -29.26
CA ILE A 357 10.54 5.25 -28.84
C ILE A 357 11.60 5.71 -29.86
N ASN A 358 11.22 5.82 -31.14
CA ASN A 358 12.15 6.16 -32.22
C ASN A 358 12.09 7.65 -32.62
N ARG A 359 11.35 8.47 -31.88
CA ARG A 359 11.34 9.92 -32.02
C ARG A 359 12.35 10.52 -31.07
#